data_AF-A0A9D6JN28-F1
#
_entry.id   AF-A0A9D6JN28-F1
#
_cell.length_a   1.000
_cell.length_b   1.000
_cell.length_c   1.000
_cell.angle_alpha   90.00
_cell.angle_beta   90.00
_cell.angle_gamma   90.00
#
_symmetry.space_group_name_H-M   'P 1'
#
loop_
_entity.id
_entity.type
_entity.pdbx_description
1 polymer ?
#
loop_
_entity_poly.entity_id
_entity_poly.type
_entity_poly.pdbx_seq_one_letter_code
_entity_poly.pdbx_strand_id
1 'polypeptide(L)'
;MVNEPVLSAELSLGIIAFLLSLLPAGLFIWLWYLRRQDRAIPAKSIALAFATGIFLVWPAFQLEDFSEQIWQTFSPSTAHYFAGALLPLQHPLDILLPAIGTFLIVAVVEEGLRYVALRWWIWRSAVIDQVADGLLVGVAMGLGFATLENTIYFLGLFKDGSYDTLVFVFFLRFMISTLAHISFGGLMGTLLSRGYFQLFNRRQFTVPAFLLPWFLHGLYDLLLGIDKSFFAVLLLLPALLVVIAWASKREFFAVHRKNGQLLAAQVVPDSFAKQLPSTHASGWDLPGSSSRYRRSQGQAL
;
A
#
# COMPACT_ATOMS: atom_id res chain seq x y z
N MET A 1 9.75 -21.65 46.18
CA MET A 1 9.69 -22.10 44.78
C MET A 1 9.60 -20.85 43.93
N VAL A 2 10.70 -20.43 43.33
CA VAL A 2 10.67 -19.35 42.34
C VAL A 2 9.96 -19.94 41.12
N ASN A 3 8.83 -19.37 40.73
CA ASN A 3 8.13 -19.81 39.53
C ASN A 3 9.05 -19.51 38.34
N GLU A 4 9.67 -20.56 37.81
CA GLU A 4 10.34 -20.48 36.51
C GLU A 4 9.33 -19.92 35.49
N PRO A 5 9.70 -18.91 34.71
CA PRO A 5 8.78 -18.31 33.75
C PRO A 5 8.37 -19.36 32.71
N VAL A 6 7.06 -19.40 32.40
CA VAL A 6 6.45 -20.35 31.45
C VAL A 6 7.02 -20.20 30.02
N LEU A 7 7.58 -19.04 29.69
CA LEU A 7 8.21 -18.72 28.42
C LEU A 7 9.60 -18.14 28.66
N SER A 8 10.52 -18.30 27.69
CA SER A 8 11.80 -17.59 27.73
C SER A 8 11.58 -16.07 27.67
N ALA A 9 12.50 -15.30 28.26
CA ALA A 9 12.42 -13.84 28.24
C ALA A 9 12.37 -13.29 26.80
N GLU A 10 13.17 -13.86 25.90
CA GLU A 10 13.19 -13.48 24.48
C GLU A 10 11.84 -13.74 23.79
N LEU A 11 11.23 -14.91 24.01
CA LEU A 11 9.93 -15.24 23.45
C LEU A 11 8.83 -14.34 24.01
N SER A 12 8.90 -14.03 25.31
CA SER A 12 7.97 -13.11 25.97
C SER A 12 8.06 -11.70 25.37
N LEU A 13 9.27 -11.17 25.20
CA LEU A 13 9.51 -9.86 24.59
C LEU A 13 9.08 -9.82 23.12
N GLY A 14 9.31 -10.90 22.36
CA GLY A 14 8.83 -11.02 20.98
C GLY A 14 7.32 -10.99 20.87
N ILE A 15 6.61 -11.69 21.76
CA ILE A 15 5.14 -11.65 21.83
C ILE A 15 4.66 -10.24 22.18
N ILE A 16 5.28 -9.58 23.16
CA ILE A 16 4.92 -8.21 23.54
C ILE A 16 5.12 -7.24 22.37
N ALA A 17 6.29 -7.28 21.72
CA ALA A 17 6.59 -6.46 20.55
C ALA A 17 5.52 -6.64 19.46
N PHE A 18 5.19 -7.88 19.13
CA PHE A 18 4.20 -8.20 18.10
C PHE A 18 2.80 -7.69 18.45
N LEU A 19 2.36 -7.93 19.69
CA LEU A 19 1.05 -7.47 20.15
C LEU A 19 0.94 -5.94 20.13
N LEU A 20 1.99 -5.24 20.55
CA LEU A 20 2.07 -3.79 20.47
C LEU A 20 1.98 -3.29 19.03
N SER A 21 2.70 -3.92 18.10
CA SER A 21 2.67 -3.58 16.68
C SER A 21 1.37 -3.92 15.98
N LEU A 22 0.56 -4.84 16.52
CA LEU A 22 -0.73 -5.24 15.96
C LEU A 22 -1.86 -4.25 16.28
N LEU A 23 -1.76 -3.49 17.38
CA LEU A 23 -2.78 -2.54 17.81
C LEU A 23 -3.21 -1.52 16.73
N PRO A 24 -2.29 -0.82 16.03
CA PRO A 24 -2.67 0.12 14.98
C PRO A 24 -3.39 -0.57 13.81
N ALA A 25 -2.91 -1.75 13.41
CA ALA A 25 -3.52 -2.53 12.34
C ALA A 25 -4.94 -2.98 12.70
N GLY A 26 -5.13 -3.47 13.93
CA GLY A 26 -6.44 -3.85 14.46
C GLY A 26 -7.41 -2.67 14.49
N LEU A 27 -6.96 -1.51 14.99
CA LEU A 27 -7.77 -0.28 15.04
C LEU A 27 -8.19 0.15 13.63
N PHE A 28 -7.27 0.18 12.67
CA PHE A 28 -7.57 0.62 11.31
C PHE A 28 -8.55 -0.33 10.60
N ILE A 29 -8.31 -1.64 10.70
CA ILE A 29 -9.21 -2.66 10.12
C ILE A 29 -10.60 -2.57 10.76
N TRP A 30 -10.67 -2.37 12.08
CA TRP A 30 -11.93 -2.20 12.79
C TRP A 30 -12.69 -0.94 12.34
N LEU A 31 -12.03 0.22 12.28
CA LEU A 31 -12.63 1.47 11.80
C LEU A 31 -13.13 1.34 10.36
N TRP A 32 -12.40 0.61 9.51
CA TRP A 32 -12.84 0.34 8.16
C TRP A 32 -14.09 -0.56 8.13
N TYR A 33 -14.12 -1.61 8.95
CA TYR A 33 -15.24 -2.54 9.01
C TYR A 33 -16.53 -1.87 9.49
N LEU A 34 -16.43 -0.81 10.31
CA LEU A 34 -17.58 0.02 10.71
C LEU A 34 -18.17 0.82 9.54
N ARG A 35 -17.42 1.02 8.45
CA ARG A 35 -17.90 1.70 7.25
C ARG A 35 -18.83 0.75 6.50
N ARG A 36 -20.15 1.02 6.53
CA ARG A 36 -21.13 0.26 5.75
C ARG A 36 -20.80 0.41 4.25
N GLN A 37 -20.50 -0.71 3.59
CA GLN A 37 -20.30 -0.79 2.15
C GLN A 37 -21.41 -1.61 1.52
N ASP A 38 -21.83 -1.22 0.32
CA ASP A 38 -22.89 -1.91 -0.42
C ASP A 38 -22.48 -3.36 -0.79
N ARG A 39 -21.18 -3.62 -0.95
CA ARG A 39 -20.58 -4.95 -1.11
C ARG A 39 -19.30 -5.05 -0.28
N ALA A 40 -19.25 -5.97 0.68
CA ALA A 40 -18.06 -6.23 1.47
C ALA A 40 -17.12 -7.22 0.77
N ILE A 41 -15.82 -6.93 0.82
CA ILE A 41 -14.78 -7.90 0.47
C ILE A 41 -14.72 -9.01 1.54
N PRO A 42 -14.57 -10.30 1.17
CA PRO A 42 -14.42 -11.39 2.14
C PRO A 42 -13.26 -11.15 3.12
N ALA A 43 -13.52 -11.32 4.42
CA ALA A 43 -12.52 -11.13 5.47
C ALA A 43 -11.26 -11.97 5.26
N LYS A 44 -11.39 -13.18 4.68
CA LYS A 44 -10.26 -14.04 4.31
C LYS A 44 -9.29 -13.35 3.35
N SER A 45 -9.78 -12.56 2.39
CA SER A 45 -8.92 -11.85 1.44
C SER A 45 -8.10 -10.76 2.13
N ILE A 46 -8.70 -10.05 3.08
CA ILE A 46 -8.01 -9.05 3.90
C ILE A 46 -6.97 -9.70 4.80
N ALA A 47 -7.33 -10.79 5.50
CA ALA A 47 -6.43 -11.52 6.37
C ALA A 47 -5.22 -12.10 5.61
N LEU A 48 -5.45 -12.68 4.43
CA LEU A 48 -4.37 -13.20 3.60
C LEU A 48 -3.49 -12.07 3.03
N ALA A 49 -4.07 -10.90 2.70
CA ALA A 49 -3.28 -9.75 2.24
C ALA A 49 -2.38 -9.22 3.36
N PHE A 50 -2.92 -9.11 4.58
CA PHE A 50 -2.17 -8.79 5.79
C PHE A 50 -1.05 -9.80 6.07
N ALA A 51 -1.35 -11.10 6.05
CA ALA A 51 -0.35 -12.16 6.22
C ALA A 51 0.73 -12.12 5.12
N THR A 52 0.37 -11.77 3.89
CA THR A 52 1.33 -11.55 2.80
C THR A 52 2.25 -10.38 3.12
N GLY A 53 1.71 -9.28 3.67
CA GLY A 53 2.51 -8.15 4.14
C GLY A 53 3.57 -8.56 5.16
N ILE A 54 3.18 -9.31 6.20
CA ILE A 54 4.11 -9.90 7.18
C ILE A 54 5.16 -10.74 6.45
N PHE A 55 4.73 -11.67 5.60
CA PHE A 55 5.66 -12.55 4.90
C PHE A 55 6.70 -11.80 4.06
N LEU A 56 6.32 -10.70 3.42
CA LEU A 56 7.20 -9.92 2.55
C LEU A 56 8.33 -9.18 3.28
N VAL A 57 8.23 -8.98 4.60
CA VAL A 57 9.32 -8.39 5.38
C VAL A 57 10.54 -9.30 5.41
N TRP A 58 10.35 -10.63 5.45
CA TRP A 58 11.46 -11.58 5.44
C TRP A 58 12.37 -11.44 4.20
N PRO A 59 11.87 -11.56 2.96
CA PRO A 59 12.73 -11.40 1.79
C PRO A 59 13.23 -9.96 1.62
N ALA A 60 12.50 -8.95 2.10
CA ALA A 60 12.98 -7.57 2.11
C ALA A 60 14.23 -7.44 2.98
N PHE A 61 14.13 -7.87 4.25
CA PHE A 61 15.23 -7.89 5.21
C PHE A 61 16.46 -8.61 4.67
N GLN A 62 16.30 -9.80 4.07
CA GLN A 62 17.45 -10.53 3.48
C GLN A 62 18.12 -9.78 2.32
N LEU A 63 17.35 -9.08 1.49
CA LEU A 63 17.88 -8.31 0.37
C LEU A 63 18.56 -7.03 0.86
N GLU A 64 18.01 -6.39 1.89
CA GLU A 64 18.60 -5.21 2.54
C GLU A 64 19.89 -5.57 3.27
N ASP A 65 19.90 -6.63 4.09
CA ASP A 65 21.09 -7.13 4.78
C ASP A 65 22.23 -7.47 3.80
N PHE A 66 21.89 -8.15 2.70
CA PHE A 66 22.86 -8.44 1.64
C PHE A 66 23.40 -7.16 1.00
N SER A 67 22.53 -6.17 0.77
CA SER A 67 22.91 -4.88 0.22
C SER A 67 23.80 -4.09 1.19
N GLU A 68 23.52 -4.15 2.50
CA GLU A 68 24.34 -3.55 3.54
C GLU A 68 25.73 -4.18 3.58
N GLN A 69 25.85 -5.51 3.56
CA GLN A 69 27.14 -6.21 3.56
C GLN A 69 28.02 -5.80 2.38
N ILE A 70 27.42 -5.67 1.19
CA ILE A 70 28.11 -5.14 0.01
C ILE A 70 28.54 -3.70 0.27
N TRP A 71 27.65 -2.85 0.77
CA TRP A 71 27.94 -1.44 1.00
C TRP A 71 29.02 -1.21 2.05
N GLN A 72 29.07 -2.02 3.12
CA GLN A 72 30.12 -2.02 4.13
C GLN A 72 31.52 -2.18 3.50
N THR A 73 31.63 -2.89 2.38
CA THR A 73 32.90 -3.06 1.65
C THR A 73 33.37 -1.77 0.96
N PHE A 74 32.43 -0.93 0.50
CA PHE A 74 32.73 0.30 -0.24
C PHE A 74 32.77 1.55 0.64
N SER A 75 31.92 1.60 1.67
CA SER A 75 31.81 2.75 2.56
C SER A 75 31.36 2.34 3.97
N PRO A 76 32.29 1.84 4.81
CA PRO A 76 31.99 1.43 6.19
C PRO A 76 31.36 2.54 7.04
N SER A 77 31.81 3.78 6.84
CA SER A 77 31.29 4.95 7.56
C SER A 77 29.82 5.25 7.26
N THR A 78 29.28 4.72 6.15
CA THR A 78 27.90 4.99 5.72
C THR A 78 27.01 3.76 5.69
N ALA A 79 27.56 2.58 5.94
CA ALA A 79 26.78 1.35 5.90
C ALA A 79 25.76 1.25 7.06
N HIS A 80 26.09 1.80 8.23
CA HIS A 80 25.17 1.82 9.37
C HIS A 80 23.88 2.63 9.11
N TYR A 81 23.78 3.37 8.00
CA TYR A 81 22.53 4.06 7.62
C TYR A 81 21.42 3.10 7.21
N PHE A 82 21.76 1.93 6.63
CA PHE A 82 20.75 0.90 6.32
C PHE A 82 20.09 0.34 7.58
N ALA A 83 20.79 0.41 8.72
CA ALA A 83 20.28 0.07 10.04
C ALA A 83 19.56 1.24 10.76
N GLY A 84 19.35 2.38 10.10
CA GLY A 84 18.58 3.52 10.63
C GLY A 84 19.37 4.54 11.46
N ALA A 85 20.70 4.62 11.30
CA ALA A 85 21.52 5.64 11.98
C ALA A 85 21.23 7.07 11.48
N LEU A 86 21.27 8.05 12.40
CA LEU A 86 21.08 9.48 12.09
C LEU A 86 22.36 10.14 11.57
N LEU A 87 22.20 11.05 10.62
CA LEU A 87 23.27 11.87 10.06
C LEU A 87 23.09 13.37 10.32
N PRO A 88 24.00 14.01 11.09
CA PRO A 88 24.10 15.45 11.10
C PRO A 88 24.62 15.94 9.75
N LEU A 89 23.88 16.84 9.10
CA LEU A 89 24.25 17.43 7.82
C LEU A 89 25.47 18.36 7.96
N GLN A 90 26.66 17.87 7.64
CA GLN A 90 27.90 18.65 7.65
C GLN A 90 28.39 18.94 6.23
N HIS A 91 28.15 18.02 5.29
CA HIS A 91 28.57 18.08 3.89
C HIS A 91 27.45 17.62 2.94
N PRO A 92 27.44 18.07 1.66
CA PRO A 92 26.42 17.63 0.69
C PRO A 92 26.38 16.11 0.43
N LEU A 93 27.52 15.42 0.61
CA LEU A 93 27.59 13.96 0.48
C LEU A 93 26.80 13.22 1.58
N ASP A 94 26.53 13.88 2.71
CA ASP A 94 25.72 13.37 3.81
C ASP A 94 24.22 13.28 3.44
N ILE A 95 23.83 13.79 2.27
CA ILE A 95 22.48 13.63 1.69
C ILE A 95 22.49 12.62 0.55
N LEU A 96 23.50 12.69 -0.33
CA LEU A 96 23.53 11.90 -1.56
C LEU A 96 23.65 10.40 -1.28
N LEU A 97 24.53 9.98 -0.37
CA LEU A 97 24.73 8.56 -0.07
C LEU A 97 23.50 7.94 0.62
N PRO A 98 22.89 8.57 1.65
CA PRO A 98 21.63 8.08 2.20
C PRO A 98 20.51 8.04 1.16
N ALA A 99 20.40 9.05 0.28
CA ALA A 99 19.38 9.06 -0.77
C ALA A 99 19.54 7.88 -1.74
N ILE A 100 20.77 7.50 -2.09
CA ILE A 100 21.01 6.29 -2.90
C ILE A 100 20.51 5.05 -2.15
N GLY A 101 20.83 4.93 -0.86
CA GLY A 101 20.41 3.81 -0.04
C GLY A 101 18.89 3.70 0.10
N THR A 102 18.24 4.78 0.53
CA THR A 102 16.79 4.77 0.80
C THR A 102 15.97 4.61 -0.48
N PHE A 103 16.34 5.28 -1.57
CA PHE A 103 15.58 5.16 -2.81
C PHE A 103 15.91 3.91 -3.60
N LEU A 104 17.19 3.55 -3.78
CA LEU A 104 17.55 2.49 -4.74
C LEU A 104 17.68 1.10 -4.10
N ILE A 105 17.80 1.02 -2.78
CA ILE A 105 17.87 -0.24 -2.05
C ILE A 105 16.56 -0.44 -1.30
N VAL A 106 16.32 0.29 -0.20
CA VAL A 106 15.19 0.06 0.72
C VAL A 106 13.84 0.19 -0.01
N ALA A 107 13.54 1.37 -0.56
CA ALA A 107 12.25 1.62 -1.20
C ALA A 107 12.02 0.76 -2.45
N VAL A 108 13.06 0.45 -3.23
CA VAL A 108 12.94 -0.46 -4.40
C VAL A 108 12.61 -1.88 -3.94
N VAL A 109 13.33 -2.40 -2.94
CA VAL A 109 13.13 -3.75 -2.44
C VAL A 109 11.73 -3.89 -1.85
N GLU A 110 11.38 -3.04 -0.88
CA GLU A 110 10.12 -3.16 -0.18
C GLU A 110 8.90 -2.89 -1.07
N GLU A 111 8.87 -1.73 -1.73
CA GLU A 111 7.73 -1.37 -2.59
C GLU A 111 7.70 -2.23 -3.85
N GLY A 112 8.85 -2.72 -4.32
CA GLY A 112 8.94 -3.65 -5.44
C GLY A 112 8.33 -5.01 -5.11
N LEU A 113 8.69 -5.58 -3.96
CA LEU A 113 8.11 -6.84 -3.46
C LEU A 113 6.59 -6.69 -3.27
N ARG A 114 6.14 -5.62 -2.62
CA ARG A 114 4.72 -5.32 -2.43
C ARG A 114 3.99 -5.11 -3.76
N TYR A 115 4.59 -4.40 -4.71
CA TYR A 115 4.02 -4.16 -6.03
C TYR A 115 3.83 -5.47 -6.80
N VAL A 116 4.84 -6.35 -6.81
CA VAL A 116 4.76 -7.65 -7.49
C VAL A 116 3.68 -8.52 -6.85
N ALA A 117 3.65 -8.60 -5.52
CA ALA A 117 2.66 -9.40 -4.79
C ALA A 117 1.23 -8.89 -5.01
N LEU A 118 0.97 -7.59 -4.84
CA LEU A 118 -0.34 -6.99 -5.07
C LEU A 118 -0.79 -7.13 -6.52
N ARG A 119 0.11 -6.86 -7.47
CA ARG A 119 -0.21 -6.98 -8.89
C ARG A 119 -0.58 -8.41 -9.26
N TRP A 120 0.20 -9.39 -8.79
CA TRP A 120 -0.10 -10.80 -9.02
C TRP A 120 -1.46 -11.17 -8.43
N TRP A 121 -1.73 -10.76 -7.20
CA TRP A 121 -2.99 -11.04 -6.52
C TRP A 121 -4.19 -10.43 -7.23
N ILE A 122 -4.17 -9.12 -7.49
CA ILE A 122 -5.29 -8.38 -8.11
C ILE A 122 -5.63 -9.01 -9.47
N TRP A 123 -4.63 -9.42 -10.25
CA TRP A 123 -4.86 -10.00 -11.58
C TRP A 123 -5.42 -11.42 -11.54
N ARG A 124 -5.15 -12.17 -10.46
CA ARG A 124 -5.55 -13.59 -10.33
C ARG A 124 -6.81 -13.77 -9.49
N SER A 125 -7.14 -12.83 -8.62
CA SER A 125 -8.27 -12.93 -7.71
C SER A 125 -9.58 -12.62 -8.42
N ALA A 126 -10.52 -13.57 -8.39
CA ALA A 126 -11.91 -13.34 -8.81
C ALA A 126 -12.71 -12.50 -7.80
N VAL A 127 -12.18 -12.33 -6.58
CA VAL A 127 -12.83 -11.59 -5.49
C VAL A 127 -12.70 -10.08 -5.68
N ILE A 128 -11.58 -9.63 -6.28
CA ILE A 128 -11.30 -8.21 -6.56
C ILE A 128 -12.06 -7.83 -7.84
N ASP A 129 -13.16 -7.10 -7.68
CA ASP A 129 -14.02 -6.68 -8.79
C ASP A 129 -14.34 -5.18 -8.83
N GLN A 130 -13.92 -4.42 -7.82
CA GLN A 130 -14.03 -2.98 -7.74
C GLN A 130 -12.69 -2.34 -7.34
N VAL A 131 -12.48 -1.06 -7.67
CA VAL A 131 -11.21 -0.36 -7.35
C VAL A 131 -11.01 -0.25 -5.82
N ALA A 132 -12.10 -0.09 -5.06
CA ALA A 132 -12.08 -0.03 -3.61
C ALA A 132 -11.53 -1.33 -2.98
N ASP A 133 -11.76 -2.50 -3.60
CA ASP A 133 -11.18 -3.77 -3.12
C ASP A 133 -9.66 -3.75 -3.21
N GLY A 134 -9.14 -3.15 -4.28
CA GLY A 134 -7.72 -2.92 -4.50
C GLY A 134 -7.06 -2.06 -3.43
N LEU A 135 -7.69 -0.91 -3.15
CA LEU A 135 -7.29 -0.03 -2.05
C LEU A 135 -7.21 -0.83 -0.76
N LEU A 136 -8.22 -1.64 -0.48
CA LEU A 136 -8.32 -2.38 0.76
C LEU A 136 -7.26 -3.46 0.95
N VAL A 137 -7.05 -4.30 -0.07
CA VAL A 137 -5.98 -5.31 0.01
C VAL A 137 -4.60 -4.66 0.06
N GLY A 138 -4.42 -3.52 -0.61
CA GLY A 138 -3.20 -2.71 -0.53
C GLY A 138 -2.94 -2.20 0.89
N VAL A 139 -3.94 -1.58 1.53
CA VAL A 139 -3.84 -1.14 2.92
C VAL A 139 -3.60 -2.31 3.87
N ALA A 140 -4.33 -3.43 3.71
CA ALA A 140 -4.17 -4.60 4.54
C ALA A 140 -2.75 -5.19 4.44
N MET A 141 -2.19 -5.28 3.23
CA MET A 141 -0.81 -5.72 3.03
C MET A 141 0.19 -4.75 3.67
N GLY A 142 0.00 -3.43 3.51
CA GLY A 142 0.83 -2.42 4.17
C GLY A 142 0.79 -2.53 5.69
N LEU A 143 -0.38 -2.75 6.28
CA LEU A 143 -0.54 -2.97 7.73
C LEU A 143 0.20 -4.22 8.21
N GLY A 144 0.17 -5.31 7.44
CA GLY A 144 0.90 -6.53 7.76
C GLY A 144 2.41 -6.30 7.75
N PHE A 145 2.89 -5.60 6.72
CA PHE A 145 4.30 -5.22 6.58
C PHE A 145 4.76 -4.38 7.79
N ALA A 146 4.02 -3.29 8.08
CA ALA A 146 4.28 -2.41 9.23
C ALA A 146 4.26 -3.15 10.57
N THR A 147 3.39 -4.16 10.72
CA THR A 147 3.28 -4.94 11.97
C THR A 147 4.60 -5.66 12.25
N LEU A 148 5.14 -6.38 11.26
CA LEU A 148 6.36 -7.15 11.48
C LEU A 148 7.60 -6.26 11.57
N GLU A 149 7.71 -5.20 10.76
CA GLU A 149 8.83 -4.25 10.90
C GLU A 149 8.86 -3.57 12.27
N ASN A 150 7.71 -3.09 12.75
CA ASN A 150 7.63 -2.49 14.08
C ASN A 150 7.94 -3.53 15.16
N THR A 151 7.58 -4.81 14.96
CA THR A 151 7.92 -5.89 15.88
C THR A 151 9.43 -6.07 15.97
N ILE A 152 10.11 -6.15 14.83
CA ILE A 152 11.57 -6.30 14.74
C ILE A 152 12.26 -5.10 15.39
N TYR A 153 11.77 -3.90 15.11
CA TYR A 153 12.32 -2.68 15.69
C TYR A 153 12.16 -2.62 17.23
N PHE A 154 10.98 -2.93 17.77
CA PHE A 154 10.76 -2.97 19.22
C PHE A 154 11.60 -4.06 19.90
N LEU A 155 11.78 -5.21 19.25
CA LEU A 155 12.69 -6.25 19.71
C LEU A 155 14.13 -5.75 19.82
N GLY A 156 14.60 -4.94 18.85
CA GLY A 156 15.89 -4.26 18.93
C GLY A 156 16.01 -3.38 20.17
N LEU A 157 15.03 -2.48 20.38
CA LEU A 157 15.00 -1.59 21.55
C LEU A 157 15.03 -2.36 22.89
N PHE A 158 14.29 -3.46 22.98
CA PHE A 158 14.28 -4.29 24.19
C PHE A 158 15.63 -4.94 24.47
N LYS A 159 16.33 -5.41 23.42
CA LYS A 159 17.66 -6.01 23.53
C LYS A 159 18.72 -4.99 23.94
N ASP A 160 18.61 -3.77 23.44
CA ASP A 160 19.54 -2.67 23.75
C ASP A 160 19.29 -2.03 25.12
N GLY A 161 18.21 -2.41 25.80
CA GLY A 161 17.83 -1.87 27.10
C GLY A 161 17.26 -0.44 27.06
N SER A 162 16.88 0.03 25.87
CA SER A 162 16.40 1.40 25.58
C SER A 162 14.93 1.62 25.99
N TYR A 163 14.58 1.26 27.23
CA TYR A 163 13.20 1.32 27.72
C TYR A 163 12.68 2.74 27.97
N ASP A 164 13.58 3.69 28.21
CA ASP A 164 13.29 5.10 28.47
C ASP A 164 12.71 5.82 27.24
N THR A 165 13.16 5.45 26.04
CA THR A 165 12.66 5.99 24.77
C THR A 165 11.50 5.19 24.19
N LEU A 166 11.25 3.98 24.71
CA LEU A 166 10.29 3.03 24.17
C LEU A 166 8.89 3.62 23.97
N VAL A 167 8.34 4.33 24.94
CA VAL A 167 6.98 4.88 24.86
C VAL A 167 6.88 5.92 23.73
N PHE A 168 7.85 6.84 23.66
CA PHE A 168 7.88 7.86 22.62
C PHE A 168 8.05 7.24 21.23
N VAL A 169 9.01 6.33 21.08
CA VAL A 169 9.29 5.66 19.82
C VAL A 169 8.13 4.74 19.42
N PHE A 170 7.48 4.08 20.37
CA PHE A 170 6.25 3.34 20.15
C PHE A 170 5.19 4.25 19.54
N PHE A 171 4.87 5.41 20.14
CA PHE A 171 3.86 6.32 19.57
C PHE A 171 4.24 6.84 18.18
N LEU A 172 5.52 7.19 17.96
CA LEU A 172 6.01 7.62 16.66
C LEU A 172 5.88 6.51 15.60
N ARG A 173 6.30 5.29 15.88
CA ARG A 173 6.21 4.17 14.92
C ARG A 173 4.77 3.66 14.76
N PHE A 174 4.03 3.60 15.86
CA PHE A 174 2.60 3.26 15.90
C PHE A 174 1.80 4.15 14.97
N MET A 175 2.02 5.47 15.01
CA MET A 175 1.30 6.41 14.15
C MET A 175 2.00 6.57 12.80
N ILE A 176 3.24 7.03 12.77
CA ILE A 176 3.86 7.57 11.55
C ILE A 176 4.22 6.45 10.58
N SER A 177 4.98 5.45 11.01
CA SER A 177 5.36 4.33 10.13
C SER A 177 4.12 3.56 9.66
N THR A 178 3.20 3.19 10.57
CA THR A 178 1.96 2.53 10.16
C THR A 178 1.16 3.35 9.14
N LEU A 179 0.99 4.67 9.36
CA LEU A 179 0.29 5.54 8.41
C LEU A 179 1.02 5.66 7.08
N ALA A 180 2.35 5.59 7.06
CA ALA A 180 3.14 5.51 5.83
C ALA A 180 2.78 4.24 5.04
N HIS A 181 2.83 3.05 5.65
CA HIS A 181 2.49 1.80 4.95
C HIS A 181 1.02 1.72 4.53
N ILE A 182 0.09 2.25 5.33
CA ILE A 182 -1.32 2.40 4.93
C ILE A 182 -1.41 3.27 3.67
N SER A 183 -0.70 4.40 3.65
CA SER A 183 -0.74 5.35 2.54
C SER A 183 -0.12 4.75 1.27
N PHE A 184 1.08 4.18 1.38
CA PHE A 184 1.82 3.59 0.25
C PHE A 184 1.09 2.37 -0.31
N GLY A 185 0.66 1.45 0.56
CA GLY A 185 -0.14 0.29 0.18
C GLY A 185 -1.50 0.67 -0.44
N GLY A 186 -2.20 1.66 0.15
CA GLY A 186 -3.46 2.16 -0.38
C GLY A 186 -3.33 2.81 -1.76
N LEU A 187 -2.31 3.65 -1.96
CA LEU A 187 -1.98 4.25 -3.26
C LEU A 187 -1.68 3.16 -4.30
N MET A 188 -0.79 2.23 -3.96
CA MET A 188 -0.37 1.13 -4.82
C MET A 188 -1.55 0.25 -5.25
N GLY A 189 -2.33 -0.24 -4.27
CA GLY A 189 -3.46 -1.14 -4.50
C GLY A 189 -4.58 -0.48 -5.33
N THR A 190 -4.83 0.81 -5.09
CA THR A 190 -5.80 1.59 -5.87
C THR A 190 -5.35 1.74 -7.32
N LEU A 191 -4.11 2.19 -7.55
CA LEU A 191 -3.60 2.42 -8.90
C LEU A 191 -3.44 1.12 -9.69
N LEU A 192 -2.99 0.04 -9.04
CA LEU A 192 -2.98 -1.30 -9.66
C LEU A 192 -4.38 -1.73 -10.08
N SER A 193 -5.39 -1.58 -9.22
CA SER A 193 -6.75 -2.00 -9.56
C SER A 193 -7.37 -1.14 -10.64
N ARG A 194 -7.13 0.17 -10.64
CA ARG A 194 -7.50 1.05 -11.76
C ARG A 194 -6.84 0.57 -13.06
N GLY A 195 -5.55 0.25 -13.03
CA GLY A 195 -4.83 -0.28 -14.18
C GLY A 195 -5.36 -1.63 -14.66
N TYR A 196 -5.81 -2.49 -13.75
CA TYR A 196 -6.38 -3.79 -14.07
C TYR A 196 -7.70 -3.68 -14.84
N PHE A 197 -8.60 -2.82 -14.36
CA PHE A 197 -9.94 -2.66 -14.93
C PHE A 197 -9.96 -1.81 -16.22
N GLN A 198 -8.84 -1.24 -16.62
CA GLN A 198 -8.70 -0.51 -17.87
C GLN A 198 -8.47 -1.46 -19.04
N LEU A 199 -9.18 -1.22 -20.15
CA LEU A 199 -9.00 -1.98 -21.40
C LEU A 199 -7.75 -1.51 -22.16
N PHE A 200 -7.54 -0.19 -22.21
CA PHE A 200 -6.41 0.44 -22.90
C PHE A 200 -5.55 1.23 -21.90
N ASN A 201 -4.29 1.49 -22.28
CA ASN A 201 -3.38 2.35 -21.52
C ASN A 201 -3.19 1.96 -20.04
N ARG A 202 -3.25 0.68 -19.69
CA ARG A 202 -3.09 0.19 -18.30
C ARG A 202 -1.85 0.74 -17.59
N ARG A 203 -0.77 0.94 -18.36
CA ARG A 203 0.51 1.50 -17.88
C ARG A 203 0.37 2.89 -17.25
N GLN A 204 -0.63 3.67 -17.66
CA GLN A 204 -0.94 4.98 -17.08
C GLN A 204 -1.25 4.91 -15.57
N PHE A 205 -1.65 3.74 -15.07
CA PHE A 205 -1.90 3.50 -13.65
C PHE A 205 -0.89 2.55 -13.04
N THR A 206 -0.50 1.47 -13.73
CA THR A 206 0.41 0.48 -13.14
C THR A 206 1.83 1.01 -12.94
N VAL A 207 2.33 1.92 -13.78
CA VAL A 207 3.65 2.52 -13.58
C VAL A 207 3.65 3.48 -12.38
N PRO A 208 2.71 4.44 -12.28
CA PRO A 208 2.59 5.26 -11.06
C PRO A 208 2.30 4.45 -9.79
N ALA A 209 1.64 3.28 -9.91
CA ALA A 209 1.40 2.42 -8.76
C ALA A 209 2.68 1.92 -8.08
N PHE A 210 3.80 1.85 -8.81
CA PHE A 210 5.11 1.59 -8.23
C PHE A 210 5.85 2.89 -7.90
N LEU A 211 5.95 3.81 -8.87
CA LEU A 211 6.80 5.00 -8.74
C LEU A 211 6.35 5.95 -7.63
N LEU A 212 5.04 6.11 -7.38
CA LEU A 212 4.56 7.00 -6.33
C LEU A 212 4.88 6.47 -4.93
N PRO A 213 4.49 5.23 -4.54
CA PRO A 213 4.93 4.64 -3.27
C PRO A 213 6.46 4.61 -3.11
N TRP A 214 7.18 4.17 -4.15
CA TRP A 214 8.64 4.13 -4.16
C TRP A 214 9.26 5.49 -3.83
N PHE A 215 8.82 6.55 -4.51
CA PHE A 215 9.36 7.89 -4.31
C PHE A 215 9.02 8.43 -2.92
N LEU A 216 7.77 8.27 -2.49
CA LEU A 216 7.33 8.74 -1.17
C LEU A 216 8.03 8.00 -0.04
N HIS A 217 8.26 6.70 -0.19
CA HIS A 217 8.96 5.88 0.79
C HIS A 217 10.43 6.25 0.88
N GLY A 218 11.15 6.29 -0.25
CA GLY A 218 12.56 6.68 -0.25
C GLY A 218 12.79 8.09 0.28
N LEU A 219 11.85 9.02 0.01
CA LEU A 219 11.90 10.38 0.57
C LEU A 219 11.59 10.41 2.07
N TYR A 220 10.61 9.62 2.51
CA TYR A 220 10.27 9.49 3.93
C TYR A 220 11.48 9.00 4.74
N ASP A 221 12.12 7.91 4.30
CA ASP A 221 13.30 7.36 4.97
C ASP A 221 14.50 8.29 4.90
N LEU A 222 14.72 8.97 3.77
CA LEU A 222 15.77 9.97 3.66
C LEU A 222 15.59 11.04 4.72
N LEU A 223 14.37 11.60 4.84
CA LEU A 223 14.07 12.65 5.80
C LEU A 223 14.25 12.17 7.25
N LEU A 224 13.94 10.91 7.56
CA LEU A 224 14.24 10.34 8.87
C LEU A 224 15.76 10.22 9.09
N GLY A 225 16.51 9.71 8.12
CA GLY A 225 17.95 9.52 8.20
C GLY A 225 18.76 10.81 8.39
N ILE A 226 18.27 11.94 7.87
CA ILE A 226 18.92 13.26 8.02
C ILE A 226 18.32 14.15 9.13
N ASP A 227 17.65 13.53 10.11
CA ASP A 227 17.03 14.20 11.26
C ASP A 227 16.03 15.31 10.88
N LYS A 228 15.19 15.01 9.88
CA LYS A 228 14.10 15.86 9.38
C LYS A 228 12.74 15.21 9.61
N SER A 229 12.56 14.53 10.75
CA SER A 229 11.35 13.79 11.12
C SER A 229 10.06 14.60 11.04
N PHE A 230 10.10 15.90 11.37
CA PHE A 230 8.95 16.79 11.18
C PHE A 230 8.47 16.86 9.72
N PHE A 231 9.41 16.97 8.77
CA PHE A 231 9.10 17.00 7.35
C PHE A 231 8.68 15.62 6.83
N ALA A 232 9.25 14.54 7.38
CA ALA A 232 8.82 13.17 7.07
C ALA A 232 7.32 12.96 7.41
N VAL A 233 6.87 13.47 8.56
CA VAL A 233 5.44 13.44 8.93
C VAL A 233 4.59 14.30 7.97
N LEU A 234 5.05 15.50 7.65
CA LEU A 234 4.33 16.42 6.75
C LEU A 234 4.15 15.82 5.35
N LEU A 235 5.14 15.06 4.86
CA LEU A 235 5.09 14.35 3.59
C LEU A 235 3.95 13.30 3.53
N LEU A 236 3.63 12.66 4.66
CA LEU A 236 2.60 11.63 4.71
C LEU A 236 1.17 12.19 4.67
N LEU A 237 0.96 13.42 5.14
CA LEU A 237 -0.39 13.99 5.24
C LEU A 237 -1.11 14.04 3.87
N PRO A 238 -0.50 14.55 2.78
CA PRO A 238 -1.14 14.52 1.46
C PRO A 238 -1.44 13.10 0.97
N ALA A 239 -0.52 12.14 1.18
CA ALA A 239 -0.71 10.76 0.75
C ALA A 239 -1.89 10.11 1.49
N LEU A 240 -1.99 10.31 2.79
CA LEU A 240 -3.08 9.82 3.63
C LEU A 240 -4.41 10.47 3.24
N LEU A 241 -4.43 11.78 3.01
CA LEU A 241 -5.63 12.50 2.55
C LEU A 241 -6.12 11.99 1.19
N VAL A 242 -5.21 11.68 0.27
CA VAL A 242 -5.55 11.06 -1.02
C VAL A 242 -6.19 9.69 -0.80
N VAL A 243 -5.61 8.84 0.05
CA VAL A 243 -6.19 7.51 0.36
C VAL A 243 -7.56 7.64 1.01
N ILE A 244 -7.76 8.57 1.95
CA ILE A 244 -9.07 8.83 2.59
C ILE A 244 -10.10 9.34 1.58
N ALA A 245 -9.70 10.27 0.70
CA ALA A 245 -10.57 10.81 -0.34
C ALA A 245 -10.99 9.70 -1.33
N TRP A 246 -10.05 8.87 -1.75
CA TRP A 246 -10.27 7.72 -2.63
C TRP A 246 -11.14 6.65 -1.99
N ALA A 247 -10.92 6.34 -0.72
CA ALA A 247 -11.77 5.45 0.05
C ALA A 247 -13.23 5.92 0.16
N SER A 248 -13.49 7.21 -0.09
CA SER A 248 -14.82 7.82 -0.04
C SER A 248 -15.42 8.05 -1.42
N LYS A 249 -14.69 7.71 -2.50
CA LYS A 249 -15.08 8.00 -3.87
C LYS A 249 -16.03 6.95 -4.41
N ARG A 250 -17.29 7.33 -4.68
CA ARG A 250 -18.35 6.41 -5.13
C ARG A 250 -17.98 5.60 -6.37
N GLU A 251 -17.25 6.19 -7.31
CA GLU A 251 -16.82 5.52 -8.54
C GLU A 251 -15.90 4.30 -8.27
N PHE A 252 -15.20 4.27 -7.14
CA PHE A 252 -14.31 3.15 -6.79
C PHE A 252 -15.07 1.92 -6.32
N PHE A 253 -16.34 2.09 -5.94
CA PHE A 253 -17.26 1.01 -5.58
C PHE A 253 -18.07 0.50 -6.79
N ALA A 254 -17.87 1.07 -7.97
CA ALA A 254 -18.47 0.52 -9.18
C ALA A 254 -17.87 -0.87 -9.45
N VAL A 255 -18.72 -1.86 -9.71
CA VAL A 255 -18.29 -3.21 -10.07
C VAL A 255 -17.81 -3.19 -11.52
N HIS A 256 -16.55 -3.56 -11.73
CA HIS A 256 -15.89 -3.63 -13.03
C HIS A 256 -15.71 -5.07 -13.51
N ARG A 257 -16.00 -6.06 -12.67
CA ARG A 257 -15.88 -7.48 -13.02
C ARG A 257 -17.06 -8.28 -12.46
N LYS A 258 -17.60 -9.22 -13.23
CA LYS A 258 -18.62 -10.15 -12.75
C LYS A 258 -18.34 -11.55 -13.28
N ASN A 259 -18.39 -12.56 -12.42
CA ASN A 259 -18.14 -13.96 -12.79
C ASN A 259 -16.81 -14.16 -13.56
N GLY A 260 -15.76 -13.45 -13.14
CA GLY A 260 -14.45 -13.57 -13.77
C GLY A 260 -14.24 -12.73 -15.04
N GLN A 261 -15.29 -12.12 -15.61
CA GLN A 261 -15.22 -11.31 -16.82
C GLN A 261 -15.26 -9.81 -16.51
N LEU A 262 -14.41 -9.03 -17.19
CA LEU A 262 -14.44 -7.57 -17.10
C LEU A 262 -15.73 -7.06 -17.75
N LEU A 263 -16.49 -6.28 -16.99
CA LEU A 263 -17.59 -5.50 -17.51
C LEU A 263 -16.96 -4.35 -18.28
N ALA A 264 -17.13 -4.31 -19.60
CA ALA A 264 -16.50 -3.29 -20.44
C ALA A 264 -16.92 -1.90 -19.95
N ALA A 265 -16.02 -1.21 -19.25
CA ALA A 265 -16.17 0.21 -18.99
C ALA A 265 -15.90 0.93 -20.31
N GLN A 266 -16.97 1.33 -21.00
CA GLN A 266 -16.87 2.15 -22.20
C GLN A 266 -16.29 3.52 -21.84
N VAL A 267 -15.01 3.71 -22.13
CA VAL A 267 -14.49 5.00 -22.59
C VAL A 267 -13.63 4.70 -23.79
N VAL A 268 -14.25 4.73 -24.98
CA VAL A 268 -13.52 4.78 -26.24
C VAL A 268 -12.80 6.14 -26.25
N PRO A 269 -11.46 6.19 -26.37
CA PRO A 269 -10.76 7.47 -26.53
C PRO A 269 -11.36 8.21 -27.74
N ASP A 270 -11.56 9.53 -27.65
CA ASP A 270 -12.14 10.32 -28.76
C ASP A 270 -11.36 10.15 -30.07
N SER A 271 -10.06 9.87 -29.98
CA SER A 271 -9.19 9.55 -31.11
C SER A 271 -9.59 8.26 -31.85
N PHE A 272 -10.13 7.28 -31.13
CA PHE A 272 -10.59 6.00 -31.67
C PHE A 272 -12.06 6.09 -32.14
N ALA A 273 -12.89 6.89 -31.46
CA ALA A 273 -14.27 7.14 -31.87
C ALA A 273 -14.35 7.83 -33.26
N LYS A 274 -13.38 8.70 -33.58
CA LYS A 274 -13.26 9.36 -34.88
C LYS A 274 -12.74 8.47 -36.01
N GLN A 275 -12.18 7.29 -35.69
CA GLN A 275 -11.64 6.33 -36.65
C GLN A 275 -12.57 5.15 -36.91
N LEU A 276 -13.66 5.02 -36.15
CA LEU A 276 -14.69 4.04 -36.45
C LEU A 276 -15.35 4.44 -37.78
N PRO A 277 -15.38 3.55 -38.78
CA PRO A 277 -16.15 3.81 -39.97
C PRO A 277 -17.59 4.07 -39.54
N SER A 278 -18.21 5.11 -40.08
CA SER A 278 -19.64 5.35 -39.97
C SER A 278 -20.37 4.22 -40.68
N THR A 279 -20.41 3.04 -40.05
CA THR A 279 -21.22 1.94 -40.51
C THR A 279 -22.65 2.37 -40.25
N HIS A 280 -23.35 2.67 -41.35
CA HIS A 280 -24.80 2.62 -41.37
C HIS A 280 -25.20 1.28 -40.74
N ALA A 281 -25.69 1.32 -39.51
CA ALA A 281 -26.18 0.14 -38.83
C ALA A 281 -27.47 -0.32 -39.50
N SER A 282 -27.33 -1.13 -40.54
CA SER A 282 -28.30 -2.14 -40.91
C SER A 282 -28.21 -3.30 -39.91
N GLY A 283 -29.31 -3.53 -39.19
CA GLY A 283 -29.78 -4.88 -38.82
C GLY A 283 -28.93 -5.74 -37.90
N TRP A 284 -28.53 -5.26 -36.72
CA TRP A 284 -28.23 -6.15 -35.59
C TRP A 284 -29.15 -5.81 -34.42
N ASP A 285 -30.29 -6.50 -34.39
CA ASP A 285 -31.20 -6.50 -33.25
C ASP A 285 -30.51 -7.19 -32.05
N LEU A 286 -30.26 -6.43 -31.00
CA LEU A 286 -29.96 -6.98 -29.68
C LEU A 286 -31.28 -7.49 -29.08
N PRO A 287 -31.39 -8.77 -28.67
CA PRO A 287 -32.62 -9.25 -28.05
C PRO A 287 -32.74 -8.63 -26.66
N GLY A 288 -33.81 -7.84 -26.43
CA GLY A 288 -34.36 -7.64 -25.08
C GLY A 288 -34.42 -6.23 -24.49
N SER A 289 -34.41 -5.15 -25.28
CA SER A 289 -34.79 -3.83 -24.74
C SER A 289 -36.03 -3.26 -25.44
N SER A 290 -37.21 -3.68 -24.99
CA SER A 290 -38.47 -3.05 -25.40
C SER A 290 -38.56 -1.64 -24.83
N SER A 291 -38.24 -0.64 -25.65
CA SER A 291 -38.59 0.76 -25.44
C SER A 291 -40.10 0.93 -25.66
N ARG A 292 -40.87 1.02 -24.59
CA ARG A 292 -42.27 1.48 -24.65
C ARG A 292 -42.50 2.52 -23.57
N TYR A 293 -42.10 3.76 -23.83
CA TYR A 293 -42.82 4.97 -23.40
C TYR A 293 -42.13 6.23 -23.94
N ARG A 294 -42.54 6.68 -25.14
CA ARG A 294 -42.39 8.08 -25.53
C ARG A 294 -43.61 8.52 -26.33
N ARG A 295 -44.48 9.25 -25.62
CA ARG A 295 -45.39 10.33 -26.03
C ARG A 295 -45.71 10.45 -27.54
N SER A 296 -46.99 10.27 -27.87
CA SER A 296 -47.73 11.01 -28.90
C SER A 296 -48.86 11.76 -28.18
N GLN A 297 -48.79 13.09 -28.06
CA GLN A 297 -49.40 14.09 -28.96
C GLN A 297 -50.93 14.22 -28.79
N GLY A 298 -51.40 15.45 -28.57
CA GLY A 298 -52.81 15.83 -28.70
C GLY A 298 -53.25 17.00 -27.81
N GLN A 299 -53.08 18.24 -28.26
CA GLN A 299 -53.92 19.37 -27.87
C GLN A 299 -55.33 19.18 -28.46
N ALA A 300 -56.39 19.48 -27.68
CA ALA A 300 -57.59 20.24 -28.07
C ALA A 300 -58.76 19.96 -27.09
N LEU A 301 -59.46 21.06 -26.74
CA LEU A 301 -60.63 21.25 -25.88
C LEU A 301 -60.35 21.41 -24.37
#